data_AF-A0A9D3TFE8-F1
#
_entry.id   AF-A0A9D3TFE8-F1
#
_cell.length_a   1.000
_cell.length_b   1.000
_cell.length_c   1.000
_cell.angle_alpha   90.00
_cell.angle_beta   90.00
_cell.angle_gamma   90.00
#
_symmetry.space_group_name_H-M   'P 1'
#
loop_
_entity.id
_entity.type
_entity.pdbx_description
1 polymer ?
#
loop_
_entity_poly.entity_id
_entity_poly.type
_entity_poly.pdbx_seq_one_letter_code
_entity_poly.pdbx_strand_id
1 'polypeptide(L)'
;MRSRSNSGVKLDNYARMVQKTILCHQDPVTGLLPASDDSPDAWVRDNVYCIVSVWALSLAYRKNADRDEDKAKAYELEQSVVKLMRGLLQCMMRQLDKVEKFKYSKGTLDCLHAKYNTHTCATVVRDEEWGHLQVDATSIYLLFLAQMTASGLHIVYTLDEVDVIQNLMFYIEAAYKIADFGMWERGDKTNQGIPEMNASSIGMAKAALEALDQLNLFGAKGGPESVVHALADEVQHCQSILSSMLPRASISKEVDAGVLSVISYPAFAVDDIDLVNITKEEIISKLQGRYGCCRFLRDGHKTPKEDPSRLYYESSELKLFENIECEWPVFWAYLILDGIFYDCPEQVMEYREALDAILLKQKDGLRVVPELYSVPADKVGSH
;
A
#
# COMPACT_ATOMS: atom_id res chain seq x y z
N MET A 1 -29.06 -22.79 -24.40
CA MET A 1 -28.08 -21.94 -23.71
C MET A 1 -28.84 -21.03 -22.74
N ARG A 2 -28.69 -21.21 -21.42
CA ARG A 2 -29.25 -20.25 -20.44
C ARG A 2 -28.45 -18.96 -20.52
N SER A 3 -29.11 -17.80 -20.56
CA SER A 3 -28.39 -16.51 -20.53
C SER A 3 -27.58 -16.40 -19.24
N ARG A 4 -26.41 -15.75 -19.30
CA ARG A 4 -25.58 -15.49 -18.12
C ARG A 4 -26.32 -14.49 -17.21
N SER A 5 -26.12 -14.56 -15.90
CA SER A 5 -26.66 -13.56 -14.97
C SER A 5 -26.00 -12.20 -15.24
N ASN A 6 -26.70 -11.10 -14.94
CA ASN A 6 -26.15 -9.74 -15.08
C ASN A 6 -24.86 -9.56 -14.26
N SER A 7 -24.75 -10.25 -13.12
CA SER A 7 -23.54 -10.29 -12.29
C SER A 7 -22.37 -10.93 -13.02
N GLY A 8 -22.56 -12.08 -13.68
CA GLY A 8 -21.50 -12.75 -14.44
C GLY A 8 -20.94 -11.89 -15.58
N VAL A 9 -21.80 -11.14 -16.28
CA VAL A 9 -21.36 -10.21 -17.33
C VAL A 9 -20.51 -9.05 -16.77
N LYS A 10 -20.88 -8.50 -15.61
CA LYS A 10 -20.09 -7.46 -14.94
C LYS A 10 -18.73 -8.00 -14.49
N LEU A 11 -18.69 -9.19 -13.89
CA LEU A 11 -17.44 -9.82 -13.46
C LEU A 11 -16.50 -10.06 -14.65
N ASP A 12 -17.02 -10.51 -15.79
CA ASP A 12 -16.22 -10.68 -17.01
C ASP A 12 -15.61 -9.38 -17.53
N ASN A 13 -16.29 -8.24 -17.34
CA ASN A 13 -15.73 -6.93 -17.68
C ASN A 13 -14.58 -6.55 -16.73
N TYR A 14 -14.73 -6.80 -15.42
CA TYR A 14 -13.65 -6.58 -14.46
C TYR A 14 -12.47 -7.52 -14.70
N ALA A 15 -12.71 -8.79 -15.02
CA ALA A 15 -11.66 -9.75 -15.38
C ALA A 15 -10.88 -9.28 -16.60
N ARG A 16 -11.57 -8.78 -17.63
CA ARG A 16 -10.91 -8.20 -18.80
C ARG A 16 -10.05 -6.98 -18.44
N MET A 17 -10.52 -6.13 -17.52
CA MET A 17 -9.78 -4.96 -17.06
C MET A 17 -8.51 -5.38 -16.32
N VAL A 18 -8.65 -6.21 -15.28
CA VAL A 18 -7.53 -6.75 -14.51
C VAL A 18 -6.51 -7.46 -15.41
N GLN A 19 -6.97 -8.25 -16.38
CA GLN A 19 -6.07 -8.95 -17.31
C GLN A 19 -5.25 -7.98 -18.19
N LYS A 20 -5.84 -6.85 -18.58
CA LYS A 20 -5.23 -5.89 -19.49
C LYS A 20 -4.41 -4.79 -18.81
N THR A 21 -4.61 -4.58 -17.50
CA THR A 21 -3.94 -3.51 -16.76
C THR A 21 -3.01 -4.01 -15.67
N ILE A 22 -3.19 -5.24 -15.17
CA ILE A 22 -2.40 -5.80 -14.06
C ILE A 22 -1.75 -7.12 -14.47
N LEU A 23 -2.54 -8.15 -14.75
CA LEU A 23 -2.01 -9.51 -14.94
C LEU A 23 -1.20 -9.67 -16.25
N CYS A 24 -1.35 -8.79 -17.22
CA CYS A 24 -0.49 -8.76 -18.40
C CYS A 24 0.97 -8.38 -18.08
N HIS A 25 1.22 -7.69 -16.97
CA HIS A 25 2.56 -7.29 -16.51
C HIS A 25 3.11 -8.24 -15.43
N GLN A 26 2.32 -9.22 -14.98
CA GLN A 26 2.73 -10.15 -13.92
C GLN A 26 3.85 -11.05 -14.43
N ASP A 27 4.99 -11.06 -13.73
CA ASP A 27 6.13 -11.88 -14.12
C ASP A 27 5.78 -13.38 -14.07
N PRO A 28 6.08 -14.15 -15.14
CA PRO A 28 5.70 -15.55 -15.23
C PRO A 28 6.55 -16.47 -14.33
N VAL A 29 7.61 -16.00 -13.70
CA VAL A 29 8.45 -16.79 -12.79
C VAL A 29 8.19 -16.39 -11.34
N THR A 30 8.42 -15.13 -11.00
CA THR A 30 8.34 -14.61 -9.62
C THR A 30 6.92 -14.27 -9.21
N GLY A 31 6.06 -13.94 -10.17
CA GLY A 31 4.72 -13.40 -9.91
C GLY A 31 4.69 -11.92 -9.54
N LEU A 32 5.83 -11.24 -9.48
CA LEU A 32 5.93 -9.82 -9.15
C LEU A 32 5.43 -8.95 -10.31
N LEU A 33 5.06 -7.72 -9.98
CA LEU A 33 4.66 -6.67 -10.90
C LEU A 33 5.70 -5.54 -10.86
N PRO A 34 6.14 -5.01 -12.02
CA PRO A 34 6.90 -3.78 -12.07
C PRO A 34 6.00 -2.59 -11.69
N ALA A 35 6.58 -1.50 -11.18
CA ALA A 35 5.82 -0.28 -10.87
C ALA A 35 5.25 0.38 -12.14
N SER A 36 6.01 0.39 -13.24
CA SER A 36 5.55 0.84 -14.55
C SER A 36 6.44 0.29 -15.67
N ASP A 37 6.07 0.54 -16.94
CA ASP A 37 6.93 0.19 -18.09
C ASP A 37 8.30 0.89 -18.04
N ASP A 38 8.37 2.09 -17.43
CA ASP A 38 9.60 2.88 -17.25
C ASP A 38 10.33 2.57 -15.93
N SER A 39 9.64 1.93 -14.97
CA SER A 39 10.17 1.58 -13.65
C SER A 39 10.02 0.07 -13.42
N PRO A 40 11.03 -0.73 -13.84
CA PRO A 40 10.92 -2.18 -13.92
C PRO A 40 11.02 -2.89 -12.57
N ASP A 41 11.31 -2.16 -11.49
CA ASP A 41 11.44 -2.73 -10.14
C ASP A 41 10.06 -2.96 -9.51
N ALA A 42 9.97 -3.96 -8.63
CA ALA A 42 8.78 -4.34 -7.90
C ALA A 42 8.80 -3.77 -6.49
N TRP A 43 7.97 -2.76 -6.24
CA TRP A 43 7.72 -2.25 -4.88
C TRP A 43 6.75 -3.14 -4.13
N VAL A 44 7.03 -3.42 -2.86
CA VAL A 44 6.17 -4.28 -2.02
C VAL A 44 4.75 -3.71 -1.94
N ARG A 45 4.62 -2.42 -1.62
CA ARG A 45 3.34 -1.74 -1.43
C ARG A 45 2.49 -1.77 -2.70
N ASP A 46 3.08 -1.41 -3.83
CA ASP A 46 2.43 -1.38 -5.16
C ASP A 46 1.96 -2.78 -5.58
N ASN A 47 2.82 -3.79 -5.39
CA ASN A 47 2.47 -5.18 -5.68
C ASN A 47 1.26 -5.64 -4.85
N VAL A 48 1.24 -5.31 -3.54
CA VAL A 48 0.14 -5.66 -2.65
C VAL A 48 -1.15 -4.95 -3.08
N TYR A 49 -1.14 -3.63 -3.30
CA TYR A 49 -2.34 -2.90 -3.74
C TYR A 49 -2.87 -3.39 -5.10
N CYS A 50 -1.99 -3.67 -6.05
CA CYS A 50 -2.39 -4.23 -7.34
C CYS A 50 -3.08 -5.59 -7.17
N ILE A 51 -2.47 -6.51 -6.42
CA ILE A 51 -2.97 -7.88 -6.30
C ILE A 51 -4.26 -7.98 -5.46
N VAL A 52 -4.49 -7.03 -4.56
CA VAL A 52 -5.74 -6.94 -3.78
C VAL A 52 -6.95 -6.79 -4.71
N SER A 53 -6.83 -6.06 -5.82
CA SER A 53 -7.92 -5.95 -6.80
C SER A 53 -8.23 -7.30 -7.50
N VAL A 54 -7.20 -8.10 -7.77
CA VAL A 54 -7.31 -9.45 -8.36
C VAL A 54 -7.97 -10.41 -7.36
N TRP A 55 -7.56 -10.33 -6.09
CA TRP A 55 -8.14 -11.11 -5.00
C TRP A 55 -9.61 -10.74 -4.73
N ALA A 56 -9.94 -9.44 -4.72
CA ALA A 56 -11.33 -8.99 -4.57
C ALA A 56 -12.22 -9.54 -5.70
N LEU A 57 -11.71 -9.54 -6.94
CA LEU A 57 -12.42 -10.12 -8.08
C LEU A 57 -12.58 -11.64 -7.95
N SER A 58 -11.56 -12.35 -7.47
CA SER A 58 -11.65 -13.80 -7.28
C SER A 58 -12.69 -14.18 -6.23
N LEU A 59 -12.73 -13.45 -5.11
CA LEU A 59 -13.77 -13.59 -4.08
C LEU A 59 -15.17 -13.29 -4.65
N ALA A 60 -15.29 -12.26 -5.49
CA ALA A 60 -16.56 -11.93 -6.14
C ALA A 60 -17.02 -13.05 -7.09
N TYR A 61 -16.12 -13.64 -7.88
CA TYR A 61 -16.44 -14.84 -8.66
C TYR A 61 -16.83 -16.01 -7.76
N ARG A 62 -16.06 -16.30 -6.71
CA ARG A 62 -16.35 -17.41 -5.78
C ARG A 62 -17.75 -17.30 -5.16
N LYS A 63 -18.16 -16.09 -4.77
CA LYS A 63 -19.48 -15.81 -4.19
C LYS A 63 -20.63 -15.93 -5.21
N ASN A 64 -20.36 -15.67 -6.49
CA ASN A 64 -21.38 -15.65 -7.55
C ASN A 64 -21.21 -16.77 -8.59
N ALA A 65 -20.45 -17.82 -8.25
CA ALA A 65 -20.09 -18.88 -9.19
C ALA A 65 -21.27 -19.80 -9.48
N ASP A 66 -22.06 -19.45 -10.50
CA ASP A 66 -23.21 -20.23 -10.97
C ASP A 66 -22.80 -21.37 -11.93
N ARG A 67 -21.58 -21.29 -12.50
CA ARG A 67 -21.06 -22.20 -13.53
C ARG A 67 -19.64 -22.65 -13.22
N ASP A 68 -19.25 -23.79 -13.77
CA ASP A 68 -17.89 -24.31 -13.63
C ASP A 68 -16.83 -23.36 -14.24
N GLU A 69 -17.17 -22.64 -15.31
CA GLU A 69 -16.32 -21.59 -15.88
C GLU A 69 -16.01 -20.46 -14.88
N ASP A 70 -17.00 -20.04 -14.07
CA ASP A 70 -16.82 -18.96 -13.10
C ASP A 70 -15.94 -19.42 -11.93
N LYS A 71 -16.05 -20.72 -11.55
CA LYS A 71 -15.15 -21.35 -10.56
C LYS A 71 -13.73 -21.46 -11.08
N ALA A 72 -13.54 -21.84 -12.35
CA ALA A 72 -12.22 -21.91 -12.97
C ALA A 72 -11.54 -20.54 -13.00
N LYS A 73 -12.27 -19.49 -13.38
CA LYS A 73 -11.77 -18.11 -13.34
C LYS A 73 -11.38 -17.66 -11.94
N ALA A 74 -12.24 -17.94 -10.94
CA ALA A 74 -11.90 -17.65 -9.54
C ALA A 74 -10.57 -18.30 -9.17
N TYR A 75 -10.42 -19.59 -9.45
CA TYR A 75 -9.21 -20.35 -9.14
C TYR A 75 -7.95 -19.77 -9.84
N GLU A 76 -8.04 -19.45 -11.14
CA GLU A 76 -6.93 -18.84 -11.89
C GLU A 76 -6.48 -17.51 -11.28
N LEU A 77 -7.44 -16.63 -10.94
CA LEU A 77 -7.17 -15.36 -10.28
C LEU A 77 -6.52 -15.58 -8.90
N GLU A 78 -7.00 -16.55 -8.12
CA GLU A 78 -6.40 -16.91 -6.83
C GLU A 78 -4.96 -17.41 -6.98
N GLN A 79 -4.66 -18.20 -8.02
CA GLN A 79 -3.28 -18.64 -8.27
C GLN A 79 -2.36 -17.47 -8.64
N SER A 80 -2.84 -16.49 -9.40
CA SER A 80 -2.10 -15.24 -9.64
C SER A 80 -1.83 -14.48 -8.34
N VAL A 81 -2.79 -14.43 -7.42
CA VAL A 81 -2.63 -13.81 -6.10
C VAL A 81 -1.57 -14.53 -5.26
N VAL A 82 -1.71 -15.84 -5.12
CA VAL A 82 -0.77 -16.69 -4.36
C VAL A 82 0.64 -16.54 -4.90
N LYS A 83 0.80 -16.53 -6.23
CA LYS A 83 2.10 -16.41 -6.87
C LYS A 83 2.80 -15.09 -6.52
N LEU A 84 2.10 -13.96 -6.63
CA LEU A 84 2.68 -12.65 -6.30
C LEU A 84 3.04 -12.53 -4.83
N MET A 85 2.12 -12.91 -3.92
CA MET A 85 2.39 -12.84 -2.48
C MET A 85 3.56 -13.74 -2.07
N ARG A 86 3.69 -14.92 -2.69
CA ARG A 86 4.87 -15.77 -2.50
C ARG A 86 6.15 -15.20 -3.11
N GLY A 87 6.05 -14.50 -4.24
CA GLY A 87 7.17 -13.74 -4.82
C GLY A 87 7.72 -12.71 -3.84
N LEU A 88 6.84 -11.95 -3.18
CA LEU A 88 7.22 -11.00 -2.13
C LEU A 88 7.83 -11.69 -0.91
N LEU A 89 7.24 -12.80 -0.43
CA LEU A 89 7.81 -13.61 0.65
C LEU A 89 9.24 -14.06 0.31
N GLN A 90 9.45 -14.53 -0.93
CA GLN A 90 10.78 -14.94 -1.39
C GLN A 90 11.78 -13.79 -1.39
N CYS A 91 11.36 -12.56 -1.74
CA CYS A 91 12.22 -11.37 -1.66
C CYS A 91 12.65 -11.08 -0.22
N MET A 92 11.72 -11.16 0.73
CA MET A 92 12.00 -10.93 2.16
C MET A 92 12.88 -12.05 2.75
N MET A 93 12.61 -13.32 2.41
CA MET A 93 13.40 -14.47 2.85
C MET A 93 14.86 -14.44 2.35
N ARG A 94 15.14 -13.77 1.24
CA ARG A 94 16.52 -13.58 0.76
C ARG A 94 17.33 -12.59 1.58
N GLN A 95 16.70 -11.85 2.48
CA GLN A 95 17.31 -10.83 3.34
C GLN A 95 17.15 -11.18 4.83
N LEU A 96 17.04 -12.46 5.19
CA LEU A 96 16.86 -12.88 6.59
C LEU A 96 18.01 -12.44 7.50
N ASP A 97 19.23 -12.30 6.97
CA ASP A 97 20.35 -11.76 7.74
C ASP A 97 20.11 -10.31 8.18
N LYS A 98 19.41 -9.51 7.36
CA LYS A 98 18.97 -8.15 7.71
C LYS A 98 17.89 -8.18 8.78
N VAL A 99 16.89 -9.04 8.64
CA VAL A 99 15.82 -9.21 9.66
C VAL A 99 16.43 -9.53 11.03
N GLU A 100 17.43 -10.41 11.07
CA GLU A 100 18.12 -10.76 12.32
C GLU A 100 18.92 -9.58 12.89
N LYS A 101 19.72 -8.87 12.07
CA LYS A 101 20.47 -7.68 12.51
C LYS A 101 19.54 -6.59 13.04
N PHE A 102 18.41 -6.36 12.35
CA PHE A 102 17.45 -5.31 12.67
C PHE A 102 16.82 -5.49 14.06
N LYS A 103 16.73 -6.71 14.60
CA LYS A 103 16.27 -6.97 15.98
C LYS A 103 17.05 -6.14 17.01
N TYR A 104 18.34 -5.92 16.75
CA TYR A 104 19.23 -5.20 17.65
C TYR A 104 19.51 -3.77 17.19
N SER A 105 19.79 -3.57 15.90
CA SER A 105 20.24 -2.27 15.42
C SER A 105 19.09 -1.27 15.24
N LYS A 106 17.92 -1.76 14.78
CA LYS A 106 16.77 -0.93 14.37
C LYS A 106 17.17 0.21 13.41
N GLY A 107 18.27 0.01 12.67
CA GLY A 107 18.91 1.02 11.84
C GLY A 107 18.52 0.91 10.37
N THR A 108 18.65 2.02 9.64
CA THR A 108 18.31 2.10 8.22
C THR A 108 19.17 1.21 7.32
N LEU A 109 20.41 0.87 7.72
CA LEU A 109 21.29 0.02 6.91
C LEU A 109 20.98 -1.48 7.06
N ASP A 110 20.43 -1.89 8.19
CA ASP A 110 20.10 -3.29 8.49
C ASP A 110 18.64 -3.63 8.21
N CYS A 111 17.89 -2.72 7.59
CA CYS A 111 16.47 -2.92 7.30
C CYS A 111 16.24 -3.75 6.02
N LEU A 112 15.04 -4.30 5.86
CA LEU A 112 14.62 -4.89 4.58
C LEU A 112 14.53 -3.82 3.49
N HIS A 113 14.91 -4.19 2.26
CA HIS A 113 14.60 -3.36 1.10
C HIS A 113 13.09 -3.33 0.84
N ALA A 114 12.56 -2.21 0.36
CA ALA A 114 11.13 -2.10 0.03
C ALA A 114 10.82 -2.28 -1.48
N LYS A 115 11.86 -2.49 -2.30
CA LYS A 115 11.74 -2.79 -3.73
C LYS A 115 12.75 -3.83 -4.21
N TYR A 116 12.39 -4.56 -5.25
CA TYR A 116 13.13 -5.73 -5.74
C TYR A 116 13.16 -5.81 -7.25
N ASN A 117 14.10 -6.57 -7.79
CA ASN A 117 14.12 -6.88 -9.21
C ASN A 117 12.96 -7.83 -9.53
N THR A 118 12.05 -7.40 -10.41
CA THR A 118 10.83 -8.13 -10.77
C THR A 118 11.09 -9.55 -11.28
N HIS A 119 12.19 -9.78 -11.99
CA HIS A 119 12.49 -11.09 -12.61
C HIS A 119 13.30 -12.04 -11.71
N THR A 120 14.00 -11.52 -10.71
CA THR A 120 14.99 -12.30 -9.95
C THR A 120 14.78 -12.30 -8.45
N CYS A 121 13.90 -11.44 -7.91
CA CYS A 121 13.72 -11.20 -6.48
C CYS A 121 14.99 -10.69 -5.76
N ALA A 122 15.95 -10.14 -6.51
CA ALA A 122 17.19 -9.60 -5.96
C ALA A 122 17.01 -8.14 -5.52
N THR A 123 17.92 -7.67 -4.67
CA THR A 123 18.04 -6.23 -4.37
C THR A 123 18.48 -5.48 -5.63
N VAL A 124 18.00 -4.24 -5.80
CA VAL A 124 18.21 -3.43 -7.03
C VAL A 124 19.10 -2.23 -6.83
N VAL A 125 19.29 -1.81 -5.59
CA VAL A 125 20.16 -0.69 -5.17
C VAL A 125 20.88 -1.07 -3.88
N ARG A 126 21.95 -0.36 -3.51
CA ARG A 126 22.67 -0.60 -2.25
C ARG A 126 21.90 -0.07 -1.04
N ASP A 127 22.32 -0.49 0.16
CA ASP A 127 21.67 -0.13 1.43
C ASP A 127 21.68 1.37 1.72
N GLU A 128 22.72 2.07 1.26
CA GLU A 128 22.93 3.50 1.46
C GLU A 128 22.33 4.40 0.36
N GLU A 129 21.83 3.82 -0.72
CA GLU A 129 21.44 4.56 -1.94
C GLU A 129 19.96 4.97 -1.98
N TRP A 130 19.13 4.46 -1.07
CA TRP A 130 17.69 4.68 -1.11
C TRP A 130 17.03 4.50 0.27
N GLY A 131 15.85 5.11 0.44
CA GLY A 131 15.07 5.09 1.67
C GLY A 131 14.39 3.73 1.94
N HIS A 132 15.19 2.70 2.23
CA HIS A 132 14.75 1.31 2.35
C HIS A 132 13.85 1.02 3.54
N LEU A 133 14.14 1.64 4.69
CA LEU A 133 13.39 1.40 5.91
C LEU A 133 11.99 2.00 5.75
N GLN A 134 11.06 1.16 5.30
CA GLN A 134 9.64 1.47 5.11
C GLN A 134 8.84 0.42 5.88
N VAL A 135 8.44 0.75 7.10
CA VAL A 135 7.73 -0.20 7.96
C VAL A 135 6.33 -0.47 7.39
N ASP A 136 5.69 0.54 6.80
CA ASP A 136 4.39 0.42 6.13
C ASP A 136 4.37 -0.66 5.05
N ALA A 137 5.45 -0.80 4.28
CA ALA A 137 5.54 -1.75 3.16
C ALA A 137 5.52 -3.21 3.64
N THR A 138 6.28 -3.54 4.70
CA THR A 138 6.24 -4.87 5.32
C THR A 138 4.90 -5.10 6.01
N SER A 139 4.38 -4.09 6.70
CA SER A 139 3.11 -4.19 7.43
C SER A 139 1.92 -4.41 6.50
N ILE A 140 1.82 -3.72 5.36
CA ILE A 140 0.70 -3.93 4.43
C ILE A 140 0.73 -5.33 3.79
N TYR A 141 1.94 -5.85 3.49
CA TYR A 141 2.09 -7.24 3.05
C TYR A 141 1.56 -8.21 4.10
N LEU A 142 1.93 -8.02 5.36
CA LEU A 142 1.49 -8.85 6.49
C LEU A 142 -0.02 -8.75 6.75
N LEU A 143 -0.60 -7.55 6.69
CA LEU A 143 -2.03 -7.33 6.82
C LEU A 143 -2.82 -8.10 5.75
N PHE A 144 -2.42 -8.00 4.49
CA PHE A 144 -3.13 -8.72 3.42
C PHE A 144 -2.79 -10.21 3.38
N LEU A 145 -1.60 -10.64 3.79
CA LEU A 145 -1.29 -12.05 4.01
C LEU A 145 -2.29 -12.67 5.00
N ALA A 146 -2.56 -11.98 6.11
CA ALA A 146 -3.52 -12.42 7.12
C ALA A 146 -4.93 -12.55 6.54
N GLN A 147 -5.43 -11.50 5.89
CA GLN A 147 -6.78 -11.48 5.31
C GLN A 147 -6.94 -12.52 4.19
N MET A 148 -5.94 -12.68 3.32
CA MET A 148 -5.95 -13.66 2.25
C MET A 148 -5.94 -15.09 2.79
N THR A 149 -5.14 -15.36 3.83
CA THR A 149 -5.11 -16.66 4.52
C THR A 149 -6.45 -16.95 5.18
N ALA A 150 -7.04 -15.99 5.89
CA ALA A 150 -8.37 -16.11 6.49
C ALA A 150 -9.47 -16.35 5.43
N SER A 151 -9.30 -15.82 4.22
CA SER A 151 -10.20 -16.09 3.08
C SER A 151 -10.01 -17.47 2.43
N GLY A 152 -9.05 -18.27 2.91
CA GLY A 152 -8.78 -19.62 2.44
C GLY A 152 -7.69 -19.74 1.37
N LEU A 153 -6.94 -18.67 1.07
CA LEU A 153 -5.75 -18.80 0.23
C LEU A 153 -4.61 -19.45 1.00
N HIS A 154 -3.95 -20.41 0.37
CA HIS A 154 -2.76 -21.05 0.90
C HIS A 154 -1.55 -20.31 0.33
N ILE A 155 -0.91 -19.45 1.14
CA ILE A 155 0.25 -18.63 0.73
C ILE A 155 1.52 -19.11 1.42
N VAL A 156 1.46 -19.46 2.71
CA VAL A 156 2.57 -20.01 3.51
C VAL A 156 2.51 -21.54 3.44
N TYR A 157 3.62 -22.20 3.13
CA TYR A 157 3.66 -23.62 2.77
C TYR A 157 4.40 -24.51 3.77
N THR A 158 5.38 -23.96 4.50
CA THR A 158 6.24 -24.72 5.41
C THR A 158 6.31 -24.05 6.78
N LEU A 159 6.71 -24.80 7.81
CA LEU A 159 6.93 -24.25 9.14
C LEU A 159 8.10 -23.24 9.16
N ASP A 160 9.12 -23.44 8.32
CA ASP A 160 10.19 -22.44 8.17
C ASP A 160 9.64 -21.09 7.66
N GLU A 161 8.66 -21.13 6.73
CA GLU A 161 7.99 -19.91 6.27
C GLU A 161 7.10 -19.30 7.38
N VAL A 162 6.49 -20.11 8.26
CA VAL A 162 5.77 -19.62 9.46
C VAL A 162 6.73 -18.85 10.37
N ASP A 163 7.91 -19.42 10.66
CA ASP A 163 8.94 -18.78 11.49
C ASP A 163 9.42 -17.45 10.86
N VAL A 164 9.50 -17.38 9.53
CA VAL A 164 9.80 -16.14 8.82
C VAL A 164 8.70 -15.10 9.07
N ILE A 165 7.43 -15.46 8.93
CA ILE A 165 6.32 -14.53 9.19
C ILE A 165 6.33 -14.05 10.65
N GLN A 166 6.56 -14.94 11.62
CA GLN A 166 6.71 -14.57 13.03
C GLN A 166 7.88 -13.58 13.24
N ASN A 167 9.02 -13.78 12.57
CA ASN A 167 10.13 -12.84 12.61
C ASN A 167 9.80 -11.49 11.96
N LEU A 168 9.00 -11.48 10.90
CA LEU A 168 8.51 -10.23 10.29
C LEU A 168 7.52 -9.50 11.20
N MET A 169 6.74 -10.21 12.03
CA MET A 169 5.94 -9.57 13.08
C MET A 169 6.83 -8.86 14.10
N PHE A 170 7.89 -9.52 14.59
CA PHE A 170 8.88 -8.89 15.48
C PHE A 170 9.65 -7.74 14.82
N TYR A 171 9.76 -7.75 13.49
CA TYR A 171 10.35 -6.66 12.73
C TYR A 171 9.49 -5.38 12.82
N ILE A 172 8.16 -5.51 12.76
CA ILE A 172 7.23 -4.37 12.76
C ILE A 172 6.64 -4.00 14.14
N GLU A 173 6.72 -4.87 15.16
CA GLU A 173 6.07 -4.66 16.47
C GLU A 173 6.50 -3.35 17.16
N ALA A 174 7.75 -2.95 16.94
CA ALA A 174 8.35 -1.76 17.49
C ALA A 174 8.11 -0.47 16.65
N ALA A 175 7.14 -0.48 15.72
CA ALA A 175 6.91 0.64 14.79
C ALA A 175 6.75 2.00 15.50
N TYR A 176 6.15 2.03 16.70
CA TYR A 176 5.94 3.24 17.51
C TYR A 176 7.23 3.89 18.08
N LYS A 177 8.39 3.29 17.84
CA LYS A 177 9.71 3.84 18.22
C LYS A 177 10.76 3.76 17.11
N ILE A 178 10.36 3.37 15.90
CA ILE A 178 11.25 3.26 14.74
C ILE A 178 10.94 4.40 13.78
N ALA A 179 11.90 5.31 13.63
CA ALA A 179 11.86 6.31 12.57
C ALA A 179 12.14 5.63 11.22
N ASP A 180 11.31 5.89 10.22
CA ASP A 180 11.38 5.28 8.90
C ASP A 180 11.24 6.32 7.78
N PHE A 181 11.35 5.90 6.52
CA PHE A 181 11.20 6.78 5.36
C PHE A 181 9.74 7.02 4.96
N GLY A 182 8.80 6.32 5.62
CA GLY A 182 7.37 6.33 5.34
C GLY A 182 7.04 5.87 3.92
N MET A 183 5.74 5.89 3.61
CA MET A 183 5.24 5.42 2.31
C MET A 183 5.70 6.25 1.11
N TRP A 184 6.22 7.46 1.35
CA TRP A 184 6.74 8.35 0.32
C TRP A 184 8.25 8.26 0.13
N GLU A 185 8.93 7.40 0.89
CA GLU A 185 10.35 7.06 0.71
C GLU A 185 11.30 8.25 0.99
N ARG A 186 10.80 9.25 1.71
CA ARG A 186 11.48 10.54 1.95
C ARG A 186 11.88 10.75 3.41
N GLY A 187 11.25 10.02 4.33
CA GLY A 187 11.42 10.26 5.76
C GLY A 187 10.78 11.59 6.10
N ASP A 188 11.58 12.54 6.55
CA ASP A 188 11.11 13.87 6.86
C ASP A 188 10.66 14.67 5.61
N LYS A 189 9.89 15.73 5.86
CA LYS A 189 9.39 16.64 4.82
C LYS A 189 10.51 17.23 3.96
N THR A 190 11.70 17.44 4.52
CA THR A 190 12.84 18.02 3.79
C THR A 190 13.49 17.05 2.82
N ASN A 191 13.24 15.74 2.93
CA ASN A 191 13.84 14.72 2.09
C ASN A 191 15.37 14.86 2.00
N GLN A 192 16.02 14.84 3.16
CA GLN A 192 17.48 14.89 3.29
C GLN A 192 18.09 13.57 3.77
N GLY A 193 17.35 12.47 3.60
CA GLY A 193 17.76 11.14 4.08
C GLY A 193 17.55 10.95 5.58
N ILE A 194 16.69 11.78 6.19
CA ILE A 194 16.42 11.75 7.63
C ILE A 194 15.11 10.97 7.85
N PRO A 195 15.15 9.77 8.47
CA PRO A 195 13.93 9.06 8.81
C PRO A 195 13.20 9.78 9.95
N GLU A 196 11.87 9.62 10.00
CA GLU A 196 11.05 10.15 11.09
C GLU A 196 9.92 9.19 11.45
N MET A 197 9.24 9.47 12.57
CA MET A 197 8.07 8.72 12.98
C MET A 197 6.89 9.08 12.07
N ASN A 198 6.42 8.12 11.26
CA ASN A 198 5.29 8.30 10.35
C ASN A 198 4.03 7.59 10.87
N ALA A 199 2.92 8.32 11.01
CA ALA A 199 1.65 7.79 11.48
C ALA A 199 1.10 6.67 10.58
N SER A 200 1.30 6.77 9.25
CA SER A 200 0.89 5.74 8.29
C SER A 200 1.62 4.41 8.53
N SER A 201 2.91 4.44 8.85
CA SER A 201 3.70 3.25 9.19
C SER A 201 3.23 2.61 10.50
N ILE A 202 3.03 3.41 11.55
CA ILE A 202 2.57 2.93 12.87
C ILE A 202 1.17 2.31 12.77
N GLY A 203 0.24 2.99 12.10
CA GLY A 203 -1.12 2.49 11.95
C GLY A 203 -1.20 1.22 11.11
N MET A 204 -0.43 1.13 10.02
CA MET A 204 -0.37 -0.08 9.22
C MET A 204 0.24 -1.26 10.01
N ALA A 205 1.30 -1.00 10.80
CA ALA A 205 1.90 -2.01 11.67
C ALA A 205 0.93 -2.50 12.74
N LYS A 206 0.21 -1.59 13.42
CA LYS A 206 -0.86 -1.95 14.37
C LYS A 206 -1.87 -2.90 13.74
N ALA A 207 -2.46 -2.51 12.60
CA ALA A 207 -3.47 -3.32 11.94
C ALA A 207 -2.95 -4.69 11.49
N ALA A 208 -1.70 -4.75 11.01
CA ALA A 208 -1.07 -6.01 10.63
C ALA A 208 -0.87 -6.96 11.83
N LEU A 209 -0.42 -6.44 12.97
CA LEU A 209 -0.26 -7.21 14.20
C LEU A 209 -1.61 -7.72 14.72
N GLU A 210 -2.64 -6.87 14.73
CA GLU A 210 -4.00 -7.25 15.12
C GLU A 210 -4.59 -8.32 14.19
N ALA A 211 -4.35 -8.22 12.88
CA ALA A 211 -4.86 -9.19 11.92
C ALA A 211 -4.14 -10.54 11.97
N LEU A 212 -2.87 -10.56 12.39
CA LEU A 212 -2.05 -11.78 12.47
C LEU A 212 -2.14 -12.50 13.82
N ASP A 213 -2.44 -11.81 14.91
CA ASP A 213 -2.46 -12.46 16.23
C ASP A 213 -3.44 -13.65 16.27
N GLN A 214 -2.93 -14.79 16.72
CA GLN A 214 -3.64 -16.08 16.76
C GLN A 214 -4.06 -16.62 15.38
N LEU A 215 -3.55 -16.06 14.27
CA LEU A 215 -3.87 -16.57 12.94
C LEU A 215 -3.08 -17.84 12.66
N ASN A 216 -3.77 -18.87 12.17
CA ASN A 216 -3.13 -20.05 11.60
C ASN A 216 -2.74 -19.80 10.14
N LEU A 217 -1.45 -19.75 9.84
CA LEU A 217 -0.92 -19.44 8.50
C LEU A 217 -1.17 -20.53 7.45
N PHE A 218 -1.51 -21.75 7.86
CA PHE A 218 -1.99 -22.81 6.95
C PHE A 218 -3.53 -22.84 6.84
N GLY A 219 -4.21 -21.83 7.39
CA GLY A 219 -5.66 -21.74 7.46
C GLY A 219 -6.27 -22.93 8.21
N ALA A 220 -7.41 -23.42 7.72
CA ALA A 220 -8.15 -24.51 8.36
C ALA A 220 -7.41 -25.88 8.42
N LYS A 221 -6.26 -26.00 7.73
CA LYS A 221 -5.47 -27.24 7.69
C LYS A 221 -4.31 -27.26 8.69
N GLY A 222 -4.02 -26.14 9.34
CA GLY A 222 -2.86 -26.01 10.21
C GLY A 222 -3.07 -26.54 11.62
N GLY A 223 -1.94 -26.80 12.30
CA GLY A 223 -1.89 -27.16 13.70
C GLY A 223 -1.43 -25.98 14.57
N PRO A 224 -1.20 -26.20 15.88
CA PRO A 224 -0.71 -25.16 16.79
C PRO A 224 0.64 -24.54 16.37
N GLU A 225 1.51 -25.31 15.71
CA GLU A 225 2.83 -24.85 15.26
C GLU A 225 2.78 -23.83 14.12
N SER A 226 1.66 -23.71 13.42
CA SER A 226 1.47 -22.74 12.33
C SER A 226 0.69 -21.50 12.77
N VAL A 227 0.49 -21.31 14.07
CA VAL A 227 -0.15 -20.13 14.65
C VAL A 227 0.92 -19.11 15.03
N VAL A 228 0.72 -17.85 14.60
CA VAL A 228 1.61 -16.74 14.95
C VAL A 228 0.97 -15.82 15.98
N HIS A 229 1.82 -15.08 16.70
CA HIS A 229 1.42 -14.33 17.89
C HIS A 229 2.00 -12.91 17.88
N ALA A 230 1.17 -11.94 18.23
CA ALA A 230 1.60 -10.57 18.51
C ALA A 230 1.62 -10.33 20.03
N LEU A 231 2.50 -9.43 20.47
CA LEU A 231 2.49 -8.96 21.86
C LEU A 231 1.46 -7.84 22.01
N ALA A 232 0.45 -8.06 22.87
CA ALA A 232 -0.63 -7.10 23.10
C ALA A 232 -0.12 -5.72 23.54
N ASP A 233 0.96 -5.68 24.34
CA ASP A 233 1.59 -4.44 24.79
C ASP A 233 2.12 -3.60 23.61
N GLU A 234 2.73 -4.23 22.61
CA GLU A 234 3.26 -3.54 21.43
C GLU A 234 2.13 -2.95 20.56
N VAL A 235 1.00 -3.66 20.44
CA VAL A 235 -0.21 -3.17 19.78
C VAL A 235 -0.78 -1.94 20.53
N GLN A 236 -0.86 -2.02 21.86
CA GLN A 236 -1.35 -0.92 22.69
C GLN A 236 -0.43 0.30 22.64
N HIS A 237 0.90 0.10 22.55
CA HIS A 237 1.85 1.17 22.34
C HIS A 237 1.67 1.85 20.98
N CYS A 238 1.50 1.07 19.90
CA CYS A 238 1.16 1.62 18.58
C CYS A 238 -0.12 2.45 18.63
N GLN A 239 -1.17 1.95 19.28
CA GLN A 239 -2.45 2.64 19.40
C GLN A 239 -2.32 3.97 20.16
N SER A 240 -1.58 3.96 21.27
CA SER A 240 -1.40 5.13 22.13
C SER A 240 -0.60 6.23 21.41
N ILE A 241 0.48 5.85 20.72
CA ILE A 241 1.29 6.80 19.94
C ILE A 241 0.50 7.32 18.74
N LEU A 242 -0.16 6.45 17.98
CA LEU A 242 -0.98 6.85 16.83
C LEU A 242 -2.05 7.86 17.21
N SER A 243 -2.81 7.57 18.28
CA SER A 243 -3.85 8.46 18.79
C SER A 243 -3.29 9.82 19.25
N SER A 244 -2.06 9.85 19.76
CA SER A 244 -1.40 11.09 20.19
C SER A 244 -0.82 11.92 19.03
N MET A 245 -0.50 11.26 17.91
CA MET A 245 0.06 11.92 16.73
C MET A 245 -1.01 12.57 15.87
N LEU A 246 -2.11 11.86 15.63
CA LEU A 246 -3.18 12.33 14.76
C LEU A 246 -3.82 13.62 15.31
N PRO A 247 -4.24 14.56 14.43
CA PRO A 247 -4.32 14.45 12.96
C PRO A 247 -2.99 14.67 12.22
N ARG A 248 -1.90 14.99 12.93
CA ARG A 248 -0.57 15.20 12.33
C ARG A 248 0.03 13.86 11.89
N ALA A 249 0.68 13.85 10.73
CA ALA A 249 1.26 12.63 10.18
C ALA A 249 2.67 12.32 10.72
N SER A 250 3.47 13.36 11.00
CA SER A 250 4.80 13.24 11.58
C SER A 250 5.25 14.58 12.18
N ILE A 251 6.45 14.63 12.78
CA ILE A 251 6.99 15.88 13.34
C ILE A 251 7.03 16.98 12.28
N SER A 252 7.54 16.66 11.08
CA SER A 252 7.73 17.63 10.00
C SER A 252 6.51 17.79 9.08
N LYS A 253 5.63 16.78 9.00
CA LYS A 253 4.41 16.80 8.17
C LYS A 253 3.18 17.04 9.02
N GLU A 254 2.68 18.26 8.94
CA GLU A 254 1.47 18.72 9.63
C GLU A 254 0.20 17.99 9.19
N VAL A 255 0.15 17.51 7.94
CA VAL A 255 -0.92 16.70 7.36
C VAL A 255 -0.33 15.87 6.21
N ASP A 256 -0.80 14.64 6.03
CA ASP A 256 -0.38 13.74 4.95
C ASP A 256 -1.57 12.87 4.51
N ALA A 257 -1.86 12.84 3.21
CA ALA A 257 -2.98 12.09 2.64
C ALA A 257 -2.80 10.57 2.76
N GLY A 258 -1.56 10.10 2.93
CA GLY A 258 -1.25 8.72 3.24
C GLY A 258 -1.89 8.20 4.53
N VAL A 259 -2.24 9.10 5.46
CA VAL A 259 -2.95 8.74 6.70
C VAL A 259 -4.36 8.20 6.41
N LEU A 260 -4.96 8.46 5.24
CA LEU A 260 -6.22 7.84 4.82
C LEU A 260 -6.14 6.31 4.83
N SER A 261 -4.98 5.71 4.53
CA SER A 261 -4.82 4.25 4.53
C SER A 261 -4.82 3.64 5.92
N VAL A 262 -4.72 4.46 6.99
CA VAL A 262 -4.73 3.99 8.38
C VAL A 262 -6.00 4.35 9.14
N ILE A 263 -6.59 5.52 8.90
CA ILE A 263 -7.86 5.89 9.54
C ILE A 263 -9.08 5.23 8.89
N SER A 264 -8.90 4.65 7.70
CA SER A 264 -9.93 3.97 6.90
C SER A 264 -9.35 2.71 6.25
N TYR A 265 -9.93 2.26 5.14
CA TYR A 265 -9.43 1.11 4.39
C TYR A 265 -8.00 1.35 3.88
N PRO A 266 -7.07 0.37 4.00
CA PRO A 266 -7.31 -1.01 4.43
C PRO A 266 -7.16 -1.31 5.92
N ALA A 267 -6.53 -0.43 6.70
CA ALA A 267 -6.06 -0.80 8.04
C ALA A 267 -7.07 -0.58 9.16
N PHE A 268 -7.95 0.42 9.08
CA PHE A 268 -8.91 0.77 10.15
C PHE A 268 -8.26 0.82 11.55
N ALA A 269 -7.06 1.40 11.63
CA ALA A 269 -6.19 1.28 12.78
C ALA A 269 -6.60 2.18 13.95
N VAL A 270 -7.54 3.12 13.76
CA VAL A 270 -7.94 4.12 14.75
C VAL A 270 -9.37 3.86 15.21
N ASP A 271 -9.52 3.57 16.50
CA ASP A 271 -10.82 3.24 17.11
C ASP A 271 -11.70 4.47 17.38
N ASP A 272 -11.08 5.63 17.64
CA ASP A 272 -11.79 6.87 17.95
C ASP A 272 -12.32 7.53 16.66
N ILE A 273 -13.64 7.45 16.48
CA ILE A 273 -14.31 7.99 15.29
C ILE A 273 -14.23 9.51 15.18
N ASP A 274 -14.17 10.23 16.31
CA ASP A 274 -14.04 11.70 16.28
C ASP A 274 -12.64 12.08 15.78
N LEU A 275 -11.61 11.35 16.22
CA LEU A 275 -10.25 11.51 15.73
C LEU A 275 -10.12 11.15 14.24
N VAL A 276 -10.78 10.08 13.79
CA VAL A 276 -10.87 9.71 12.36
C VAL A 276 -11.49 10.85 11.55
N ASN A 277 -12.62 11.40 12.00
CA ASN A 277 -13.32 12.48 11.30
C ASN A 277 -12.49 13.77 11.24
N ILE A 278 -11.90 14.19 12.37
CA ILE A 278 -11.02 15.38 12.42
C ILE A 278 -9.83 15.20 11.49
N THR A 279 -9.19 14.02 11.51
CA THR A 279 -8.04 13.73 10.64
C THR A 279 -8.43 13.76 9.17
N LYS A 280 -9.57 13.17 8.82
CA LYS A 280 -10.09 13.18 7.45
C LYS A 280 -10.42 14.61 6.98
N GLU A 281 -11.05 15.42 7.82
CA GLU A 281 -11.38 16.82 7.53
C GLU A 281 -10.10 17.66 7.32
N GLU A 282 -9.07 17.45 8.14
CA GLU A 282 -7.76 18.11 7.97
C GLU A 282 -7.09 17.74 6.64
N ILE A 283 -7.15 16.47 6.24
CA ILE A 283 -6.63 16.01 4.94
C ILE A 283 -7.41 16.65 3.79
N ILE A 284 -8.74 16.58 3.82
CA ILE A 284 -9.60 17.13 2.74
C ILE A 284 -9.42 18.65 2.65
N SER A 285 -9.49 19.37 3.78
CA SER A 285 -9.45 20.83 3.78
C SER A 285 -8.10 21.40 3.32
N LYS A 286 -6.99 20.70 3.57
CA LYS A 286 -5.63 21.20 3.26
C LYS A 286 -5.01 20.61 2.01
N LEU A 287 -5.31 19.37 1.67
CA LEU A 287 -4.63 18.64 0.61
C LEU A 287 -5.50 18.42 -0.63
N GLN A 288 -6.83 18.51 -0.53
CA GLN A 288 -7.68 18.29 -1.69
C GLN A 288 -7.57 19.44 -2.71
N GLY A 289 -7.38 19.05 -3.96
CA GLY A 289 -7.38 19.91 -5.13
C GLY A 289 -8.47 19.54 -6.13
N ARG A 290 -8.25 19.88 -7.41
CA ARG A 290 -9.23 19.69 -8.50
C ARG A 290 -9.14 18.34 -9.20
N TYR A 291 -8.07 17.59 -8.96
CA TYR A 291 -7.70 16.36 -9.63
C TYR A 291 -7.26 15.26 -8.64
N GLY A 292 -7.40 15.48 -7.34
CA GLY A 292 -7.00 14.54 -6.30
C GLY A 292 -6.63 15.25 -5.01
N CYS A 293 -5.77 14.63 -4.21
CA CYS A 293 -5.13 15.29 -3.07
C CYS A 293 -3.61 15.36 -3.26
N CYS A 294 -2.97 16.42 -2.79
CA CYS A 294 -1.52 16.43 -2.62
C CYS A 294 -1.11 15.38 -1.58
N ARG A 295 0.10 14.84 -1.67
CA ARG A 295 0.59 13.86 -0.68
C ARG A 295 0.74 14.49 0.69
N PHE A 296 1.44 15.62 0.76
CA PHE A 296 1.55 16.51 1.92
C PHE A 296 1.91 17.92 1.42
N LEU A 297 1.76 18.94 2.27
CA LEU A 297 2.06 20.33 1.89
C LEU A 297 3.54 20.50 1.56
N ARG A 298 3.88 21.31 0.54
CA ARG A 298 5.25 21.59 0.07
C ARG A 298 6.01 20.36 -0.40
N ASP A 299 5.29 19.39 -0.95
CA ASP A 299 5.89 18.24 -1.59
C ASP A 299 6.34 18.58 -3.02
N GLY A 300 7.65 18.50 -3.26
CA GLY A 300 8.25 18.77 -4.56
C GLY A 300 8.13 17.66 -5.59
N HIS A 301 7.66 16.47 -5.23
CA HIS A 301 7.73 15.32 -6.13
C HIS A 301 7.00 15.53 -7.46
N LYS A 302 7.74 15.35 -8.55
CA LYS A 302 7.31 15.54 -9.95
C LYS A 302 6.72 16.93 -10.23
N THR A 303 7.00 17.91 -9.38
CA THR A 303 6.69 19.31 -9.64
C THR A 303 7.68 19.86 -10.67
N PRO A 304 7.33 20.90 -11.45
CA PRO A 304 8.25 21.49 -12.44
C PRO A 304 9.53 22.12 -11.87
N LYS A 305 9.60 22.27 -10.55
CA LYS A 305 10.76 22.86 -9.84
C LYS A 305 11.66 21.80 -9.19
N GLU A 306 11.22 20.55 -9.08
CA GLU A 306 12.07 19.47 -8.58
C GLU A 306 13.13 19.12 -9.61
N ASP A 307 14.36 18.95 -9.14
CA ASP A 307 15.45 18.40 -9.94
C ASP A 307 15.36 16.87 -9.94
N PRO A 308 14.97 16.22 -11.06
CA PRO A 308 14.79 14.78 -11.11
C PRO A 308 16.11 14.00 -11.07
N SER A 309 17.26 14.68 -11.17
CA SER A 309 18.58 14.04 -11.14
C SER A 309 19.12 13.81 -9.71
N ARG A 310 18.47 14.39 -8.69
CA ARG A 310 18.88 14.30 -7.29
C ARG A 310 17.86 13.52 -6.47
N LEU A 311 18.36 12.70 -5.55
CA LEU A 311 17.51 12.01 -4.57
C LEU A 311 17.01 12.96 -3.48
N TYR A 312 17.83 13.92 -3.05
CA TYR A 312 17.57 14.79 -1.91
C TYR A 312 17.36 16.25 -2.31
N TYR A 313 16.50 16.94 -1.56
CA TYR A 313 16.27 18.37 -1.74
C TYR A 313 17.40 19.20 -1.09
N GLU A 314 17.64 20.39 -1.63
CA GLU A 314 18.39 21.46 -0.98
C GLU A 314 17.51 22.14 0.08
N SER A 315 18.15 22.67 1.12
CA SER A 315 17.47 23.19 2.32
C SER A 315 16.45 24.32 2.06
N SER A 316 16.52 25.01 0.91
CA SER A 316 15.60 26.09 0.54
C SER A 316 14.49 25.69 -0.45
N GLU A 317 14.50 24.47 -0.99
CA GLU A 317 13.60 24.07 -2.09
C GLU A 317 12.14 23.94 -1.65
N LEU A 318 11.86 23.61 -0.38
CA LEU A 318 10.48 23.41 0.10
C LEU A 318 9.54 24.58 -0.16
N LYS A 319 10.04 25.82 -0.09
CA LYS A 319 9.21 27.01 -0.37
C LYS A 319 8.86 27.14 -1.85
N LEU A 320 9.69 26.59 -2.74
CA LEU A 320 9.46 26.62 -4.19
C LEU A 320 8.32 25.69 -4.62
N PHE A 321 8.01 24.68 -3.80
CA PHE A 321 6.97 23.70 -4.08
C PHE A 321 5.58 24.12 -3.58
N GLU A 322 5.51 25.17 -2.78
CA GLU A 322 4.27 25.65 -2.18
C GLU A 322 3.27 26.12 -3.27
N ASN A 323 2.07 25.54 -3.26
CA ASN A 323 0.98 25.74 -4.22
C ASN A 323 1.23 25.21 -5.65
N ILE A 324 2.25 24.39 -5.85
CA ILE A 324 2.50 23.68 -7.10
C ILE A 324 2.64 22.16 -6.91
N GLU A 325 2.32 21.67 -5.72
CA GLU A 325 2.36 20.26 -5.38
C GLU A 325 1.48 19.44 -6.34
N CYS A 326 1.94 18.26 -6.72
CA CYS A 326 1.17 17.40 -7.60
C CYS A 326 -0.05 16.83 -6.87
N GLU A 327 -1.17 16.75 -7.58
CA GLU A 327 -2.42 16.18 -7.07
C GLU A 327 -2.54 14.71 -7.50
N TRP A 328 -2.86 13.83 -6.55
CA TRP A 328 -2.91 12.38 -6.76
C TRP A 328 -4.36 11.88 -6.70
N PRO A 329 -4.93 11.42 -7.84
CA PRO A 329 -6.31 10.92 -7.92
C PRO A 329 -6.59 9.71 -7.02
N VAL A 330 -5.55 8.94 -6.65
CA VAL A 330 -5.71 7.74 -5.83
C VAL A 330 -6.39 8.05 -4.49
N PHE A 331 -6.19 9.24 -3.93
CA PHE A 331 -6.83 9.61 -2.66
C PHE A 331 -8.34 9.79 -2.77
N TRP A 332 -8.87 10.15 -3.94
CA TRP A 332 -10.31 10.07 -4.18
C TRP A 332 -10.80 8.63 -4.22
N ALA A 333 -9.99 7.68 -4.70
CA ALA A 333 -10.35 6.26 -4.59
C ALA A 333 -10.40 5.80 -3.12
N TYR A 334 -9.48 6.27 -2.27
CA TYR A 334 -9.57 6.05 -0.81
C TYR A 334 -10.85 6.65 -0.23
N LEU A 335 -11.24 7.87 -0.61
CA LEU A 335 -12.47 8.52 -0.12
C LEU A 335 -13.75 7.83 -0.64
N ILE A 336 -13.72 7.24 -1.84
CA ILE A 336 -14.80 6.37 -2.33
C ILE A 336 -14.91 5.12 -1.44
N LEU A 337 -13.79 4.47 -1.13
CA LEU A 337 -13.78 3.29 -0.26
C LEU A 337 -14.26 3.64 1.15
N ASP A 338 -13.77 4.74 1.71
CA ASP A 338 -14.22 5.29 3.00
C ASP A 338 -15.75 5.46 3.02
N GLY A 339 -16.31 6.12 2.01
CA GLY A 339 -17.76 6.31 1.90
C GLY A 339 -18.53 5.00 1.76
N ILE A 340 -17.95 3.97 1.14
CA ILE A 340 -18.56 2.63 1.07
C ILE A 340 -18.57 1.95 2.45
N PHE A 341 -17.47 2.01 3.21
CA PHE A 341 -17.37 1.37 4.51
C PHE A 341 -18.20 2.07 5.61
N TYR A 342 -18.39 3.38 5.50
CA TYR A 342 -19.22 4.17 6.43
C TYR A 342 -20.65 4.43 5.93
N ASP A 343 -21.09 3.74 4.87
CA ASP A 343 -22.44 3.86 4.28
C ASP A 343 -22.87 5.31 3.97
N CYS A 344 -21.95 6.08 3.39
CA CYS A 344 -22.15 7.46 2.96
C CYS A 344 -22.28 7.54 1.43
N PRO A 345 -23.47 7.30 0.85
CA PRO A 345 -23.65 7.25 -0.60
C PRO A 345 -23.41 8.59 -1.30
N GLU A 346 -23.61 9.71 -0.58
CA GLU A 346 -23.36 11.07 -1.09
C GLU A 346 -21.86 11.28 -1.37
N GLN A 347 -21.00 10.94 -0.40
CA GLN A 347 -19.54 10.96 -0.55
C GLN A 347 -19.07 10.06 -1.70
N VAL A 348 -19.62 8.84 -1.78
CA VAL A 348 -19.28 7.89 -2.86
C VAL A 348 -19.62 8.46 -4.23
N MET A 349 -20.79 9.10 -4.37
CA MET A 349 -21.23 9.68 -5.63
C MET A 349 -20.36 10.88 -6.02
N GLU A 350 -20.10 11.79 -5.07
CA GLU A 350 -19.26 12.97 -5.27
C GLU A 350 -17.87 12.60 -5.81
N TYR A 351 -17.14 11.75 -5.09
CA TYR A 351 -15.78 11.37 -5.50
C TYR A 351 -15.75 10.47 -6.73
N ARG A 352 -16.80 9.67 -6.98
CA ARG A 352 -16.91 8.89 -8.23
C ARG A 352 -17.08 9.79 -9.44
N GLU A 353 -17.96 10.79 -9.36
CA GLU A 353 -18.16 11.77 -10.44
C GLU A 353 -16.88 12.58 -10.69
N ALA A 354 -16.21 13.02 -9.61
CA ALA A 354 -14.93 13.72 -9.70
C ALA A 354 -13.85 12.85 -10.36
N LEU A 355 -13.71 11.59 -9.95
CA LEU A 355 -12.74 10.66 -10.52
C LEU A 355 -13.07 10.34 -11.99
N ASP A 356 -14.33 10.05 -12.32
CA ASP A 356 -14.78 9.76 -13.70
C ASP A 356 -14.45 10.91 -14.66
N ALA A 357 -14.51 12.17 -14.20
CA ALA A 357 -14.20 13.35 -15.00
C ALA A 357 -12.72 13.48 -15.39
N ILE A 358 -11.81 12.83 -14.65
CA ILE A 358 -10.35 12.91 -14.84
C ILE A 358 -9.74 11.59 -15.32
N LEU A 359 -10.53 10.57 -15.64
CA LEU A 359 -10.00 9.32 -16.19
C LEU A 359 -9.49 9.50 -17.61
N LEU A 360 -8.33 8.90 -17.90
CA LEU A 360 -7.74 8.90 -19.22
C LEU A 360 -8.23 7.68 -20.02
N LYS A 361 -8.59 7.88 -21.29
CA LYS A 361 -9.03 6.80 -22.18
C LYS A 361 -7.85 6.26 -22.99
N GLN A 362 -7.54 4.98 -22.81
CA GLN A 362 -6.54 4.26 -23.61
C GLN A 362 -7.07 3.91 -25.00
N LYS A 363 -6.15 3.54 -25.91
CA LYS A 363 -6.46 3.19 -27.32
C LYS A 363 -7.45 2.03 -27.44
N ASP A 364 -7.46 1.11 -26.50
CA ASP A 364 -8.35 -0.04 -26.48
C ASP A 364 -9.69 0.23 -25.78
N GLY A 365 -9.93 1.48 -25.38
CA GLY A 365 -11.16 1.96 -24.77
C GLY A 365 -11.21 1.84 -23.25
N LEU A 366 -10.18 1.27 -22.60
CA LEU A 366 -10.10 1.25 -21.14
C LEU A 366 -9.90 2.65 -20.57
N ARG A 367 -10.49 2.90 -19.40
CA ARG A 367 -10.30 4.13 -18.64
C ARG A 367 -9.31 3.85 -17.51
N VAL A 368 -8.27 4.65 -17.41
CA VAL A 368 -7.19 4.48 -16.42
C VAL A 368 -7.06 5.74 -15.57
N VAL A 369 -6.69 5.51 -14.31
CA VAL A 369 -6.36 6.58 -13.36
C VAL A 369 -4.88 6.91 -13.57
N PRO A 370 -4.51 8.17 -13.87
CA PRO A 370 -3.11 8.56 -13.90
C PRO A 370 -2.51 8.57 -12.49
N GLU A 371 -1.19 8.42 -12.38
CA GLU A 371 -0.48 8.50 -11.11
C GLU A 371 -0.73 9.84 -10.40
N LEU A 372 -0.55 10.94 -11.13
CA LEU A 372 -0.73 12.30 -10.62
C LEU A 372 -1.04 13.32 -11.73
N TYR A 373 -1.43 14.51 -11.31
CA TYR A 373 -1.57 15.72 -12.11
C TYR A 373 -0.56 16.78 -11.63
N SER A 374 0.22 17.32 -12.56
CA SER A 374 1.27 18.32 -12.28
C SER A 374 0.96 19.65 -12.97
N VAL A 375 1.37 20.75 -12.35
CA VAL A 375 1.24 22.09 -12.93
C VAL A 375 2.15 22.20 -14.17
N PRO A 376 1.69 22.78 -15.30
CA PRO A 376 2.55 22.98 -16.46
C PRO A 376 3.74 23.90 -16.14
N ALA A 377 4.94 23.56 -16.62
CA ALA A 377 6.16 24.30 -16.32
C ALA A 377 6.10 25.79 -16.73
N ASP A 378 5.37 26.12 -17.80
CA ASP A 378 5.16 27.50 -18.29
C ASP A 378 4.21 28.33 -17.41
N LYS A 379 3.50 27.68 -16.49
CA LYS A 379 2.57 28.32 -15.54
C LYS A 379 3.18 28.54 -14.16
N VAL A 380 4.35 27.99 -13.90
CA VAL A 380 5.06 28.21 -12.63
C VAL A 380 5.86 29.51 -12.74
N GLY A 381 5.67 30.41 -11.77
CA GLY A 381 6.39 31.69 -11.73
C GLY A 381 7.91 31.52 -11.82
N SER A 382 8.55 32.42 -12.57
CA SER A 382 9.99 32.66 -12.46
C SER A 382 10.21 33.44 -11.17
N HIS A 383 10.53 32.75 -10.08
CA HIS A 383 10.96 33.39 -8.84
C HIS A 383 12.46 33.64 -8.88
#